data_AF-A0A2E5RBU6-F1
#
_entry.id   AF-A0A2E5RBU6-F1
#
_cell.length_a   1.000
_cell.length_b   1.000
_cell.length_c   1.000
_cell.angle_alpha   90.00
_cell.angle_beta   90.00
_cell.angle_gamma   90.00
#
_symmetry.space_group_name_H-M   'P 1'
#
loop_
_entity.id
_entity.type
_entity.pdbx_description
1 polymer ?
#
loop_
_entity_poly.entity_id
_entity_poly.type
_entity_poly.pdbx_seq_one_letter_code
_entity_poly.pdbx_strand_id
1 'polypeptide(L)'
;MDVAVLGAGLVGNWIVKTLASQGFRVVAIDSDPSAIKKLENIADTFQQNVDEELIKSLDVKVFVNALPGRIGHKIRKILLESGTKIADLAFTPEDPREMDEIAKKHESCLIYDVGVAPGLSNLLLKEANRRHGKLTMGRVRVGGNPSISDGQWSYMAPFSPIDVIEEYTRPARIIRNGEIIKLPALSERELFHVEGRGEMEAFLTDGLRSVLDTVDADELTEATVRWPGHIDMYIQNKDKFTESELVDAWAWDSKKSEFTWMEVLAQGNGSARWILDDEGTQAGSSMARTTGAITCAVVKYLLEEETPIGIYPPECISSDLLLRCTNEYALHGIKLIDENQSF
;
A
#
# COMPACT_ATOMS: atom_id res chain seq x y z
N MET A 1 -23.92 8.56 2.05
CA MET A 1 -23.38 7.24 1.65
C MET A 1 -22.57 6.66 2.81
N ASP A 2 -22.20 5.38 2.77
CA ASP A 2 -21.28 4.85 3.79
C ASP A 2 -19.84 5.20 3.45
N VAL A 3 -19.43 5.01 2.19
CA VAL A 3 -18.04 5.20 1.75
C VAL A 3 -17.97 5.97 0.43
N ALA A 4 -17.04 6.92 0.31
CA ALA A 4 -16.63 7.49 -0.97
C ALA A 4 -15.20 7.07 -1.32
N VAL A 5 -15.01 6.43 -2.47
CA VAL A 5 -13.69 6.03 -2.98
C VAL A 5 -13.25 7.03 -4.05
N LEU A 6 -12.20 7.78 -3.72
CA LEU A 6 -11.56 8.78 -4.57
C LEU A 6 -10.44 8.10 -5.36
N GLY A 7 -10.64 7.92 -6.67
CA GLY A 7 -9.79 7.11 -7.53
C GLY A 7 -10.34 5.68 -7.67
N ALA A 8 -10.72 5.31 -8.88
CA ALA A 8 -11.26 4.01 -9.26
C ALA A 8 -10.34 3.25 -10.24
N GLY A 9 -9.02 3.48 -10.14
CA GLY A 9 -7.98 2.67 -10.78
C GLY A 9 -7.98 1.21 -10.32
N LEU A 10 -6.93 0.43 -10.58
CA LEU A 10 -6.90 -1.01 -10.29
C LEU A 10 -7.32 -1.36 -8.85
N VAL A 11 -6.70 -0.72 -7.86
CA VAL A 11 -6.99 -0.96 -6.44
C VAL A 11 -8.34 -0.36 -6.03
N GLY A 12 -8.61 0.90 -6.39
CA GLY A 12 -9.88 1.57 -6.07
C GLY A 12 -11.10 0.84 -6.62
N ASN A 13 -11.01 0.32 -7.85
CA ASN A 13 -12.06 -0.49 -8.47
C ASN A 13 -12.35 -1.76 -7.66
N TRP A 14 -11.30 -2.41 -7.16
CA TRP A 14 -11.43 -3.60 -6.32
C TRP A 14 -12.06 -3.26 -4.97
N ILE A 15 -11.62 -2.18 -4.31
CA ILE A 15 -12.19 -1.70 -3.04
C ILE A 15 -13.69 -1.43 -3.17
N VAL A 16 -14.10 -0.70 -4.22
CA VAL A 16 -15.52 -0.38 -4.47
C VAL A 16 -16.34 -1.65 -4.62
N LYS A 17 -15.91 -2.58 -5.46
CA LYS A 17 -16.61 -3.86 -5.70
C LYS A 17 -16.72 -4.68 -4.42
N THR A 18 -15.63 -4.80 -3.67
CA THR A 18 -15.59 -5.56 -2.43
C THR A 18 -16.54 -4.98 -1.39
N LEU A 19 -16.46 -3.67 -1.11
CA LEU A 19 -17.34 -3.03 -0.13
C LEU A 19 -18.81 -3.08 -0.56
N ALA A 20 -19.12 -2.82 -1.84
CA ALA A 20 -20.49 -2.92 -2.36
C ALA A 20 -21.04 -4.35 -2.23
N SER A 21 -20.24 -5.37 -2.56
CA SER A 21 -20.65 -6.79 -2.41
C SER A 21 -20.92 -7.21 -0.96
N GLN A 22 -20.35 -6.48 0.00
CA GLN A 22 -20.54 -6.68 1.44
C GLN A 22 -21.69 -5.83 2.01
N GLY A 23 -22.43 -5.10 1.16
CA GLY A 23 -23.65 -4.38 1.52
C GLY A 23 -23.45 -2.90 1.88
N PHE A 24 -22.24 -2.36 1.76
CA PHE A 24 -22.00 -0.93 1.99
C PHE A 24 -22.50 -0.09 0.82
N ARG A 25 -23.07 1.09 1.09
CA ARG A 25 -23.38 2.07 0.04
C ARG A 25 -22.13 2.85 -0.31
N VAL A 26 -21.58 2.55 -1.49
CA VAL A 26 -20.33 3.12 -1.98
C VAL A 26 -20.61 4.10 -3.11
N VAL A 27 -19.87 5.22 -3.11
CA VAL A 27 -19.74 6.08 -4.28
C VAL A 27 -18.29 6.02 -4.80
N ALA A 28 -18.13 5.84 -6.09
CA ALA A 28 -16.83 5.80 -6.77
C ALA A 28 -16.64 7.05 -7.64
N ILE A 29 -15.48 7.67 -7.53
CA ILE A 29 -15.13 8.88 -8.27
C ILE A 29 -13.82 8.67 -9.01
N ASP A 30 -13.81 8.98 -10.30
CA ASP A 30 -12.61 8.96 -11.14
C ASP A 30 -12.80 9.89 -12.34
N SER A 31 -11.72 10.44 -12.87
CA SER A 31 -11.77 11.27 -14.09
C SER A 31 -11.76 10.42 -15.37
N ASP A 32 -11.27 9.18 -15.32
CA ASP A 32 -11.28 8.24 -16.43
C ASP A 32 -12.67 7.59 -16.61
N PRO A 33 -13.38 7.84 -17.74
CA PRO A 33 -14.64 7.19 -18.03
C PRO A 33 -14.55 5.66 -18.07
N SER A 34 -13.38 5.11 -18.43
CA SER A 34 -13.18 3.66 -18.53
C SER A 34 -13.17 2.99 -17.15
N ALA A 35 -12.67 3.69 -16.13
CA ALA A 35 -12.68 3.25 -14.74
C ALA A 35 -14.12 3.25 -14.19
N ILE A 36 -14.85 4.34 -14.41
CA ILE A 36 -16.24 4.51 -13.95
C ILE A 36 -17.19 3.51 -14.59
N LYS A 37 -17.10 3.29 -15.90
CA LYS A 37 -17.96 2.35 -16.63
C LYS A 37 -17.97 0.93 -16.05
N LYS A 38 -16.88 0.51 -15.39
CA LYS A 38 -16.78 -0.80 -14.74
C LYS A 38 -17.58 -0.91 -13.44
N LEU A 39 -18.11 0.21 -12.93
CA LEU A 39 -18.72 0.34 -11.61
C LEU A 39 -20.17 0.84 -11.63
N GLU A 40 -20.68 1.34 -12.76
CA GLU A 40 -22.04 1.94 -12.89
C GLU A 40 -23.19 1.02 -12.41
N ASN A 41 -23.02 -0.30 -12.48
CA ASN A 41 -24.01 -1.28 -12.03
C ASN A 41 -23.73 -1.86 -10.63
N ILE A 42 -22.73 -1.32 -9.93
CA ILE A 42 -22.20 -1.86 -8.67
C ILE A 42 -22.31 -0.82 -7.54
N ALA A 43 -22.05 0.44 -7.86
CA ALA A 43 -22.00 1.56 -6.92
C ALA A 43 -22.51 2.83 -7.59
N ASP A 44 -22.78 3.87 -6.80
CA ASP A 44 -22.99 5.20 -7.35
C ASP A 44 -21.66 5.71 -7.93
N THR A 45 -21.71 6.40 -9.08
CA THR A 45 -20.49 6.81 -9.78
C THR A 45 -20.51 8.27 -10.21
N PHE A 46 -19.40 8.97 -10.06
CA PHE A 46 -19.19 10.31 -10.61
C PHE A 46 -17.94 10.35 -11.47
N GLN A 47 -18.10 10.69 -12.75
CA GLN A 47 -16.98 10.89 -13.66
C GLN A 47 -16.51 12.35 -13.62
N GLN A 48 -15.52 12.65 -12.79
CA GLN A 48 -14.91 13.98 -12.70
C GLN A 48 -13.56 13.95 -11.97
N ASN A 49 -12.81 15.05 -12.05
CA ASN A 49 -11.64 15.23 -11.20
C ASN A 49 -12.08 15.40 -9.74
N VAL A 50 -11.27 14.90 -8.81
CA VAL A 50 -11.49 15.13 -7.38
C VAL A 50 -10.97 16.51 -7.02
N ASP A 51 -11.88 17.38 -6.56
CA ASP A 51 -11.59 18.73 -6.09
C ASP A 51 -12.33 19.04 -4.78
N GLU A 52 -12.16 20.26 -4.30
CA GLU A 52 -12.74 20.73 -3.04
C GLU A 52 -14.27 20.79 -3.07
N GLU A 53 -14.85 21.21 -4.19
CA GLU A 53 -16.30 21.34 -4.34
C GLU A 53 -16.96 19.97 -4.26
N LEU A 54 -16.40 18.98 -4.97
CA LEU A 54 -16.86 17.61 -4.91
C LEU A 54 -16.78 17.05 -3.49
N ILE A 55 -15.62 17.14 -2.83
CA ILE A 55 -15.45 16.58 -1.48
C ILE A 55 -16.48 17.19 -0.51
N LYS A 56 -16.70 18.51 -0.56
CA LYS A 56 -17.69 19.19 0.29
C LYS A 56 -19.13 18.85 -0.04
N SER A 57 -19.43 18.44 -1.28
CA SER A 57 -20.77 18.04 -1.70
C SER A 57 -21.17 16.63 -1.23
N LEU A 58 -20.18 15.80 -0.85
CA LEU A 58 -20.40 14.41 -0.48
C LEU A 58 -20.65 14.26 1.02
N ASP A 59 -21.83 13.76 1.38
CA ASP A 59 -22.17 13.34 2.74
C ASP A 59 -21.88 11.84 2.90
N VAL A 60 -20.70 11.51 3.43
CA VAL A 60 -20.21 10.13 3.64
C VAL A 60 -19.60 9.95 5.03
N LYS A 61 -19.59 8.71 5.53
CA LYS A 61 -18.96 8.39 6.82
C LYS A 61 -17.45 8.21 6.72
N VAL A 62 -16.99 7.64 5.61
CA VAL A 62 -15.57 7.38 5.35
C VAL A 62 -15.20 7.78 3.93
N PHE A 63 -14.10 8.52 3.78
CA PHE A 63 -13.42 8.68 2.50
C PHE A 63 -12.28 7.65 2.37
N VAL A 64 -12.15 7.07 1.18
CA VAL A 64 -10.97 6.30 0.78
C VAL A 64 -10.20 7.12 -0.22
N ASN A 65 -9.00 7.56 0.14
CA ASN A 65 -8.12 8.27 -0.78
C ASN A 65 -7.24 7.26 -1.53
N ALA A 66 -7.70 6.81 -2.69
CA ALA A 66 -7.01 5.87 -3.58
C ALA A 66 -6.47 6.57 -4.84
N LEU A 67 -6.19 7.88 -4.74
CA LEU A 67 -5.64 8.70 -5.82
C LEU A 67 -4.13 8.50 -5.97
N PRO A 68 -3.55 8.79 -7.15
CA PRO A 68 -2.09 8.84 -7.33
C PRO A 68 -1.44 9.78 -6.30
N GLY A 69 -0.24 9.45 -5.82
CA GLY A 69 0.40 10.11 -4.69
C GLY A 69 0.34 11.64 -4.71
N ARG A 70 0.79 12.26 -5.81
CA ARG A 70 0.81 13.73 -5.96
C ARG A 70 -0.58 14.37 -5.86
N ILE A 71 -1.64 13.70 -6.31
CA ILE A 71 -3.02 14.19 -6.24
C ILE A 71 -3.59 13.91 -4.85
N GLY A 72 -3.38 12.70 -4.34
CA GLY A 72 -3.81 12.27 -3.01
C GLY A 72 -3.27 13.20 -1.92
N HIS A 73 -2.00 13.60 -1.97
CA HIS A 73 -1.41 14.56 -1.04
C HIS A 73 -2.19 15.89 -1.03
N LYS A 74 -2.48 16.45 -2.21
CA LYS A 74 -3.09 17.78 -2.36
C LYS A 74 -4.48 17.85 -1.74
N ILE A 75 -5.23 16.75 -1.75
CA ILE A 75 -6.61 16.73 -1.25
C ILE A 75 -6.72 16.33 0.23
N ARG A 76 -5.64 15.83 0.86
CA ARG A 76 -5.66 15.45 2.30
C ARG A 76 -6.14 16.56 3.20
N LYS A 77 -5.63 17.78 3.00
CA LYS A 77 -6.05 18.93 3.80
C LYS A 77 -7.57 19.16 3.72
N ILE A 78 -8.13 19.10 2.52
CA ILE A 78 -9.56 19.28 2.28
C ILE A 78 -10.37 18.15 2.94
N LEU A 79 -9.90 16.91 2.82
CA LEU A 79 -10.51 15.77 3.50
C LEU A 79 -10.52 15.93 5.02
N LEU A 80 -9.40 16.35 5.62
CA LEU A 80 -9.31 16.58 7.06
C LEU A 80 -10.25 17.72 7.51
N GLU A 81 -10.33 18.80 6.72
CA GLU A 81 -11.20 19.94 6.99
C GLU A 81 -12.70 19.60 6.94
N SER A 82 -13.07 18.49 6.27
CA SER A 82 -14.45 17.98 6.23
C SER A 82 -14.93 17.39 7.56
N GLY A 83 -14.02 17.09 8.50
CA GLY A 83 -14.36 16.42 9.76
C GLY A 83 -14.77 14.95 9.62
N THR A 84 -14.39 14.31 8.52
CA THR A 84 -14.74 12.91 8.22
C THR A 84 -13.61 11.95 8.60
N LYS A 85 -13.92 10.65 8.69
CA LYS A 85 -12.92 9.59 8.81
C LYS A 85 -12.32 9.25 7.43
N ILE A 86 -11.02 8.97 7.37
CA ILE A 86 -10.30 8.74 6.11
C ILE A 86 -9.42 7.49 6.20
N ALA A 87 -9.57 6.60 5.23
CA ALA A 87 -8.59 5.56 4.92
C ALA A 87 -7.73 6.05 3.74
N ASP A 88 -6.46 6.36 3.99
CA ASP A 88 -5.60 7.04 3.03
C ASP A 88 -4.55 6.08 2.46
N LEU A 89 -4.79 5.65 1.22
CA LEU A 89 -3.93 4.73 0.48
C LEU A 89 -2.88 5.47 -0.37
N ALA A 90 -3.06 6.77 -0.62
CA ALA A 90 -2.17 7.55 -1.47
C ALA A 90 -0.74 7.58 -0.90
N PHE A 91 0.23 7.05 -1.65
CA PHE A 91 1.62 6.99 -1.21
C PHE A 91 2.37 8.25 -1.60
N THR A 92 3.00 8.93 -0.64
CA THR A 92 3.62 10.24 -0.86
C THR A 92 4.92 10.39 -0.07
N PRO A 93 5.88 11.20 -0.53
CA PRO A 93 7.10 11.47 0.24
C PRO A 93 6.81 12.21 1.55
N GLU A 94 5.81 13.10 1.56
CA GLU A 94 5.42 13.86 2.75
C GLU A 94 4.86 12.94 3.84
N ASP A 95 5.08 13.34 5.09
CA ASP A 95 4.53 12.69 6.27
C ASP A 95 3.12 13.25 6.56
N PRO A 96 2.04 12.44 6.46
CA PRO A 96 0.69 12.92 6.73
C PRO A 96 0.53 13.52 8.13
N ARG A 97 1.35 13.11 9.11
CA ARG A 97 1.30 13.59 10.51
C ARG A 97 1.59 15.09 10.64
N GLU A 98 2.22 15.71 9.65
CA GLU A 98 2.40 17.17 9.61
C GLU A 98 1.06 17.93 9.60
N MET A 99 -0.03 17.28 9.20
CA MET A 99 -1.38 17.85 9.17
C MET A 99 -2.22 17.52 10.42
N ASP A 100 -1.63 16.94 11.47
CA ASP A 100 -2.37 16.45 12.65
C ASP A 100 -3.14 17.55 13.39
N GLU A 101 -2.61 18.77 13.44
CA GLU A 101 -3.32 19.92 14.03
C GLU A 101 -4.57 20.32 13.21
N ILE A 102 -4.56 20.11 11.89
CA ILE A 102 -5.75 20.30 11.04
C ILE A 102 -6.77 19.22 11.38
N ALA A 103 -6.32 17.96 11.50
CA ALA A 103 -7.19 16.85 11.85
C ALA A 103 -7.91 17.08 13.19
N LYS A 104 -7.14 17.46 14.22
CA LYS A 104 -7.66 17.79 15.56
C LYS A 104 -8.67 18.92 15.56
N LYS A 105 -8.35 20.01 14.85
CA LYS A 105 -9.22 21.19 14.77
C LYS A 105 -10.58 20.88 14.16
N HIS A 106 -10.61 19.95 13.20
CA HIS A 106 -11.82 19.60 12.45
C HIS A 106 -12.45 18.27 12.92
N GLU A 107 -11.94 17.67 13.99
CA GLU A 107 -12.44 16.41 14.55
C GLU A 107 -12.40 15.23 13.56
N SER A 108 -11.45 15.25 12.61
CA SER A 108 -11.25 14.16 11.65
C SER A 108 -10.26 13.10 12.16
N CYS A 109 -10.39 11.89 11.62
CA CYS A 109 -9.47 10.77 11.83
C CYS A 109 -8.95 10.30 10.48
N LEU A 110 -7.64 10.31 10.28
CA LEU A 110 -7.01 9.77 9.07
C LEU A 110 -6.07 8.63 9.45
N ILE A 111 -6.29 7.47 8.84
CA ILE A 111 -5.37 6.33 8.88
C ILE A 111 -4.65 6.28 7.54
N TYR A 112 -3.34 6.54 7.52
CA TYR A 112 -2.53 6.56 6.30
C TYR A 112 -1.81 5.25 6.05
N ASP A 113 -1.24 5.07 4.86
CA ASP A 113 -0.44 3.90 4.50
C ASP A 113 -1.24 2.57 4.66
N VAL A 114 -2.50 2.54 4.19
CA VAL A 114 -3.46 1.43 4.39
C VAL A 114 -3.41 0.34 3.29
N GLY A 115 -2.20 -0.03 2.86
CA GLY A 115 -1.97 -0.99 1.77
C GLY A 115 -1.29 -2.30 2.19
N VAL A 116 -0.73 -3.01 1.22
CA VAL A 116 0.07 -4.22 1.48
C VAL A 116 1.42 -3.86 2.12
N ALA A 117 2.13 -2.91 1.50
CA ALA A 117 3.36 -2.31 1.99
C ALA A 117 3.48 -0.89 1.40
N PRO A 118 3.48 0.17 2.23
CA PRO A 118 3.26 0.14 3.68
C PRO A 118 1.81 -0.26 4.04
N GLY A 119 1.61 -0.72 5.28
CA GLY A 119 0.31 -1.10 5.83
C GLY A 119 0.34 -2.45 6.53
N LEU A 120 0.06 -3.55 5.82
CA LEU A 120 0.21 -4.89 6.39
C LEU A 120 1.65 -5.16 6.82
N SER A 121 2.65 -4.76 6.02
CA SER A 121 4.06 -4.88 6.41
C SER A 121 4.35 -4.20 7.76
N ASN A 122 3.83 -2.99 7.96
CA ASN A 122 3.98 -2.20 9.18
C ASN A 122 3.30 -2.88 10.38
N LEU A 123 2.06 -3.36 10.20
CA LEU A 123 1.30 -4.10 11.20
C LEU A 123 2.05 -5.37 11.65
N LEU A 124 2.65 -6.11 10.72
CA LEU A 124 3.41 -7.32 11.02
C LEU A 124 4.72 -7.03 11.76
N LEU A 125 5.46 -6.00 11.36
CA LEU A 125 6.66 -5.56 12.08
C LEU A 125 6.34 -5.11 13.51
N LYS A 126 5.25 -4.35 13.69
CA LYS A 126 4.80 -3.92 15.01
C LYS A 126 4.36 -5.10 15.88
N GLU A 127 3.67 -6.06 15.29
CA GLU A 127 3.29 -7.29 15.98
C GLU A 127 4.51 -8.11 16.40
N ALA A 128 5.52 -8.24 15.54
CA ALA A 128 6.77 -8.89 15.91
C ALA A 128 7.48 -8.17 17.06
N ASN A 129 7.55 -6.84 17.01
CA ASN A 129 8.12 -6.03 18.09
C ASN A 129 7.36 -6.21 19.41
N ARG A 130 6.02 -6.30 19.35
CA ARG A 130 5.19 -6.63 20.52
C ARG A 130 5.47 -8.03 21.08
N ARG A 131 5.61 -9.04 20.20
CA ARG A 131 5.85 -10.44 20.58
C ARG A 131 7.26 -10.69 21.11
N HIS A 132 8.26 -10.03 20.53
CA HIS A 132 9.67 -10.38 20.71
C HIS A 132 10.51 -9.26 21.32
N GLY A 133 9.90 -8.14 21.73
CA GLY A 133 10.59 -6.98 22.27
C GLY A 133 11.35 -6.20 21.20
N LYS A 134 12.39 -5.47 21.62
CA LYS A 134 13.29 -4.77 20.69
C LYS A 134 13.83 -5.75 19.65
N LEU A 135 13.66 -5.39 18.38
CA LEU A 135 14.10 -6.24 17.28
C LEU A 135 15.60 -6.05 17.05
N THR A 136 16.37 -7.14 17.05
CA THR A 136 17.75 -7.08 16.58
C THR A 136 17.80 -6.92 15.05
N MET A 137 16.77 -7.41 14.35
CA MET A 137 16.61 -7.25 12.91
C MET A 137 15.14 -7.33 12.53
N GLY A 138 14.66 -6.37 11.74
CA GLY A 138 13.42 -6.46 10.98
C GLY A 138 13.70 -6.23 9.49
N ARG A 139 13.07 -7.01 8.63
CA ARG A 139 13.23 -6.91 7.18
C ARG A 139 11.91 -7.14 6.49
N VAL A 140 11.56 -6.23 5.60
CA VAL A 140 10.47 -6.38 4.63
C VAL A 140 11.08 -6.53 3.24
N ARG A 141 10.62 -7.52 2.48
CA ARG A 141 10.91 -7.64 1.05
C ARG A 141 9.58 -7.77 0.34
N VAL A 142 9.27 -6.89 -0.60
CA VAL A 142 7.93 -6.84 -1.23
C VAL A 142 8.00 -6.47 -2.70
N GLY A 143 7.16 -7.09 -3.53
CA GLY A 143 7.07 -6.70 -4.94
C GLY A 143 5.87 -7.31 -5.65
N GLY A 144 5.23 -6.51 -6.51
CA GLY A 144 4.28 -6.97 -7.52
C GLY A 144 4.98 -7.10 -8.87
N ASN A 145 4.92 -8.26 -9.49
CA ASN A 145 5.67 -8.59 -10.70
C ASN A 145 4.82 -9.42 -11.68
N PRO A 146 5.08 -9.33 -13.00
CA PRO A 146 4.53 -10.32 -13.93
C PRO A 146 5.03 -11.72 -13.55
N SER A 147 4.24 -12.77 -13.76
CA SER A 147 4.65 -14.14 -13.38
C SER A 147 5.81 -14.68 -14.21
N ILE A 148 6.08 -14.06 -15.36
CA ILE A 148 7.13 -14.44 -16.30
C ILE A 148 7.94 -13.20 -16.67
N SER A 149 9.26 -13.31 -16.57
CA SER A 149 10.19 -12.31 -17.11
C SER A 149 10.21 -12.37 -18.65
N ASP A 150 10.16 -11.21 -19.30
CA ASP A 150 10.13 -11.10 -20.77
C ASP A 150 11.50 -10.75 -21.38
N GLY A 151 12.56 -10.68 -20.56
CA GLY A 151 13.91 -10.30 -20.99
C GLY A 151 14.04 -8.85 -21.46
N GLN A 152 12.97 -8.05 -21.41
CA GLN A 152 12.97 -6.61 -21.62
C GLN A 152 12.88 -5.92 -20.25
N TRP A 153 11.79 -5.17 -19.99
CA TRP A 153 11.54 -4.59 -18.67
C TRP A 153 11.33 -5.63 -17.59
N SER A 154 10.81 -6.81 -17.95
CA SER A 154 10.39 -7.83 -16.98
C SER A 154 9.55 -7.21 -15.85
N TYR A 155 8.76 -6.20 -16.19
CA TYR A 155 7.99 -5.43 -15.25
C TYR A 155 6.75 -4.85 -15.91
N MET A 156 5.69 -4.78 -15.12
CA MET A 156 4.40 -4.22 -15.45
C MET A 156 3.89 -3.62 -14.15
N ALA A 157 3.65 -2.31 -14.14
CA ALA A 157 3.30 -1.59 -12.94
C ALA A 157 1.90 -2.03 -12.46
N PRO A 158 1.79 -2.65 -11.27
CA PRO A 158 0.51 -3.13 -10.77
C PRO A 158 -0.27 -2.05 -9.99
N PHE A 159 0.32 -0.86 -9.88
CA PHE A 159 -0.24 0.39 -9.36
C PHE A 159 0.34 1.58 -10.16
N SER A 160 0.09 2.81 -9.72
CA SER A 160 0.56 4.05 -10.35
C SER A 160 2.04 3.97 -10.78
N PRO A 161 2.35 4.00 -12.10
CA PRO A 161 3.73 3.93 -12.58
C PRO A 161 4.59 5.12 -12.14
N ILE A 162 3.97 6.29 -11.92
CA ILE A 162 4.65 7.47 -11.38
C ILE A 162 5.17 7.18 -9.98
N ASP A 163 4.37 6.51 -9.14
CA ASP A 163 4.77 6.18 -7.78
C ASP A 163 5.89 5.12 -7.78
N VAL A 164 5.94 4.23 -8.79
CA VAL A 164 7.09 3.32 -9.02
C VAL A 164 8.37 4.08 -9.34
N ILE A 165 8.31 5.13 -10.18
CA ILE A 165 9.49 5.96 -10.49
C ILE A 165 10.00 6.68 -9.23
N GLU A 166 9.09 7.12 -8.37
CA GLU A 166 9.43 7.72 -7.07
C GLU A 166 10.15 6.70 -6.16
N GLU A 167 9.79 5.41 -6.17
CA GLU A 167 10.53 4.36 -5.45
C GLU A 167 12.01 4.28 -5.89
N TYR A 168 12.30 4.51 -7.17
CA TYR A 168 13.63 4.34 -7.75
C TYR A 168 14.51 5.59 -7.62
N THR A 169 13.92 6.72 -7.25
CA THR A 169 14.59 8.01 -7.16
C THR A 169 14.66 8.55 -5.73
N ARG A 170 13.75 8.15 -4.85
CA ARG A 170 13.72 8.57 -3.46
C ARG A 170 14.75 7.79 -2.63
N PRO A 171 15.62 8.47 -1.85
CA PRO A 171 16.55 7.76 -0.98
C PRO A 171 15.80 7.01 0.12
N ALA A 172 16.27 5.81 0.45
CA ALA A 172 15.67 4.93 1.45
C ALA A 172 16.07 5.36 2.88
N ARG A 173 15.08 5.51 3.77
CA ARG A 173 15.33 5.61 5.21
C ARG A 173 15.25 4.21 5.83
N ILE A 174 16.26 3.85 6.61
CA ILE A 174 16.37 2.58 7.32
C ILE A 174 16.81 2.81 8.75
N ILE A 175 16.71 1.79 9.61
CA ILE A 175 17.37 1.79 10.93
C ILE A 175 18.61 0.92 10.84
N ARG A 176 19.75 1.46 11.28
CA ARG A 176 21.03 0.75 11.39
C ARG A 176 21.71 1.13 12.71
N ASN A 177 22.17 0.15 13.47
CA ASN A 177 22.66 0.34 14.85
C ASN A 177 21.70 1.18 15.74
N GLY A 178 20.39 1.04 15.55
CA GLY A 178 19.38 1.77 16.31
C GLY A 178 19.18 3.23 15.90
N GLU A 179 19.83 3.70 14.83
CA GLU A 179 19.68 5.06 14.31
C GLU A 179 19.02 5.06 12.93
N ILE A 180 18.12 6.03 12.69
CA ILE A 180 17.54 6.26 11.36
C ILE A 180 18.62 6.88 10.46
N ILE A 181 18.99 6.17 9.41
CA ILE A 181 19.92 6.66 8.38
C ILE A 181 19.24 6.71 7.02
N LYS A 182 19.80 7.53 6.12
CA LYS A 182 19.31 7.69 4.75
C LYS A 182 20.37 7.21 3.77
N LEU A 183 20.00 6.26 2.91
CA LEU A 183 20.86 5.70 1.87
C LEU A 183 20.33 6.06 0.48
N PRO A 184 21.20 6.15 -0.56
CA PRO A 184 20.75 6.39 -1.92
C PRO A 184 19.69 5.39 -2.39
N ALA A 185 18.79 5.83 -3.28
CA ALA A 185 17.83 4.94 -3.91
C ALA A 185 18.55 3.80 -4.64
N LEU A 186 17.92 2.61 -4.71
CA LEU A 186 18.47 1.43 -5.39
C LEU A 186 19.80 0.92 -4.79
N SER A 187 20.14 1.32 -3.57
CA SER A 187 21.32 0.84 -2.86
C SER A 187 21.10 -0.56 -2.26
N GLU A 188 22.20 -1.22 -1.90
CA GLU A 188 22.22 -2.54 -1.26
C GLU A 188 21.39 -3.59 -2.02
N ARG A 189 21.62 -3.67 -3.34
CA ARG A 189 21.01 -4.68 -4.23
C ARG A 189 21.50 -6.08 -3.88
N GLU A 190 20.58 -7.03 -3.77
CA GLU A 190 20.84 -8.43 -3.42
C GLU A 190 20.03 -9.38 -4.31
N LEU A 191 20.70 -10.39 -4.88
CA LEU A 191 20.02 -11.55 -5.48
C LEU A 191 19.68 -12.57 -4.40
N PHE A 192 18.46 -13.10 -4.45
CA PHE A 192 17.99 -14.11 -3.52
C PHE A 192 16.98 -15.05 -4.19
N HIS A 193 16.76 -16.22 -3.59
CA HIS A 193 15.80 -17.19 -4.09
C HIS A 193 14.45 -17.03 -3.39
N VAL A 194 13.38 -16.90 -4.17
CA VAL A 194 11.99 -16.96 -3.72
C VAL A 194 11.43 -18.32 -4.09
N GLU A 195 10.97 -19.08 -3.09
CA GLU A 195 10.35 -20.38 -3.30
C GLU A 195 9.18 -20.28 -4.28
N GLY A 196 9.12 -21.15 -5.27
CA GLY A 196 8.09 -21.15 -6.32
C GLY A 196 8.24 -20.06 -7.39
N ARG A 197 9.10 -19.05 -7.21
CA ARG A 197 9.31 -17.96 -8.19
C ARG A 197 10.70 -17.98 -8.83
N GLY A 198 11.72 -18.48 -8.14
CA GLY A 198 13.10 -18.54 -8.64
C GLY A 198 13.99 -17.44 -8.09
N GLU A 199 15.04 -17.07 -8.83
CA GLU A 199 15.95 -16.00 -8.44
C GLU A 199 15.29 -14.63 -8.70
N MET A 200 15.32 -13.78 -7.68
CA MET A 200 14.76 -12.43 -7.66
C MET A 200 15.82 -11.44 -7.15
N GLU A 201 15.63 -10.16 -7.45
CA GLU A 201 16.49 -9.09 -6.98
C GLU A 201 15.73 -8.20 -6.00
N ALA A 202 16.34 -7.91 -4.84
CA ALA A 202 15.85 -6.95 -3.86
C ALA A 202 16.77 -5.73 -3.78
N PHE A 203 16.22 -4.55 -3.50
CA PHE A 203 16.98 -3.30 -3.29
C PHE A 203 16.24 -2.38 -2.33
N LEU A 204 16.98 -1.58 -1.55
CA LEU A 204 16.37 -0.74 -0.51
C LEU A 204 15.44 0.31 -1.10
N THR A 205 14.26 0.46 -0.48
CA THR A 205 13.25 1.46 -0.80
C THR A 205 12.66 2.09 0.47
N ASP A 206 12.08 3.28 0.33
CA ASP A 206 11.61 4.10 1.47
C ASP A 206 10.19 3.73 1.93
N GLY A 207 9.93 2.44 2.12
CA GLY A 207 8.60 1.92 2.48
C GLY A 207 8.38 1.67 3.98
N LEU A 208 9.43 1.74 4.82
CA LEU A 208 9.30 1.62 6.28
C LEU A 208 8.40 2.70 6.90
N ARG A 209 8.43 3.93 6.37
CA ARG A 209 7.50 5.00 6.76
C ARG A 209 7.40 5.17 8.28
N SER A 210 6.21 4.93 8.86
CA SER A 210 5.95 5.09 10.30
C SER A 210 6.73 4.11 11.18
N VAL A 211 7.08 2.92 10.71
CA VAL A 211 7.81 1.95 11.56
C VAL A 211 9.25 2.36 11.85
N LEU A 212 9.75 3.42 11.20
CA LEU A 212 11.02 4.06 11.57
C LEU A 212 10.99 4.64 13.00
N ASP A 213 9.81 5.05 13.49
CA ASP A 213 9.65 5.61 14.84
C ASP A 213 8.61 4.86 15.71
N THR A 214 7.82 3.95 15.13
CA THR A 214 6.85 3.14 15.89
C THR A 214 7.37 1.75 16.27
N VAL A 215 8.48 1.27 15.70
CA VAL A 215 9.09 -0.03 16.01
C VAL A 215 10.49 0.15 16.59
N ASP A 216 10.73 -0.40 17.78
CA ASP A 216 12.06 -0.40 18.41
C ASP A 216 12.93 -1.51 17.81
N ALA A 217 13.98 -1.14 17.08
CA ALA A 217 14.87 -2.06 16.38
C ALA A 217 16.32 -1.56 16.32
N ASP A 218 17.28 -2.49 16.25
CA ASP A 218 18.69 -2.19 15.94
C ASP A 218 18.92 -2.11 14.42
N GLU A 219 18.34 -3.04 13.66
CA GLU A 219 18.35 -3.04 12.20
C GLU A 219 16.91 -3.15 11.69
N LEU A 220 16.49 -2.25 10.80
CA LEU A 220 15.16 -2.28 10.18
C LEU A 220 15.29 -1.83 8.73
N THR A 221 14.91 -2.70 7.79
CA THR A 221 15.04 -2.46 6.34
C THR A 221 13.76 -2.84 5.61
N GLU A 222 13.46 -2.10 4.55
CA GLU A 222 12.50 -2.51 3.52
C GLU A 222 13.18 -2.50 2.17
N ALA A 223 12.92 -3.53 1.36
CA ALA A 223 13.44 -3.65 0.03
C ALA A 223 12.33 -4.04 -0.96
N THR A 224 12.36 -3.39 -2.12
CA THR A 224 11.50 -3.72 -3.25
C THR A 224 12.08 -4.88 -4.03
N VAL A 225 11.22 -5.82 -4.44
CA VAL A 225 11.58 -7.06 -5.15
C VAL A 225 11.16 -6.97 -6.61
N ARG A 226 12.10 -7.27 -7.52
CA ARG A 226 11.91 -7.29 -8.98
C ARG A 226 12.57 -8.51 -9.61
N TRP A 227 12.19 -8.79 -10.85
CA TRP A 227 12.95 -9.72 -11.68
C TRP A 227 14.39 -9.21 -11.89
N PRO A 228 15.41 -10.10 -11.85
CA PRO A 228 16.78 -9.71 -12.10
C PRO A 228 16.95 -8.99 -13.45
N GLY A 229 17.75 -7.92 -13.46
CA GLY A 229 18.04 -7.11 -14.64
C GLY A 229 17.08 -5.94 -14.88
N HIS A 230 15.89 -5.91 -14.24
CA HIS A 230 14.97 -4.77 -14.33
C HIS A 230 15.65 -3.46 -13.89
N ILE A 231 16.31 -3.48 -12.73
CA ILE A 231 16.95 -2.30 -12.14
C ILE A 231 18.20 -1.89 -12.91
N ASP A 232 18.96 -2.86 -13.44
CA ASP A 232 20.07 -2.55 -14.36
C ASP A 232 19.58 -1.81 -15.59
N MET A 233 18.47 -2.27 -16.18
CA MET A 233 17.93 -1.63 -17.36
C MET A 233 17.36 -0.24 -17.05
N TYR A 234 16.73 -0.04 -15.89
CA TYR A 234 16.35 1.31 -15.43
C TYR A 234 17.58 2.21 -15.29
N ILE A 235 18.61 1.80 -14.55
CA ILE A 235 19.81 2.63 -14.31
C ILE A 235 20.50 3.00 -15.64
N GLN A 236 20.60 2.07 -16.59
CA GLN A 236 21.25 2.30 -17.89
C GLN A 236 20.46 3.23 -18.83
N ASN A 237 19.18 3.45 -18.56
CA ASN A 237 18.28 4.16 -19.48
C ASN A 237 17.46 5.28 -18.83
N LYS A 238 17.53 5.51 -17.52
CA LYS A 238 16.77 6.56 -16.82
C LYS A 238 17.00 7.97 -17.36
N ASP A 239 18.17 8.24 -17.94
CA ASP A 239 18.50 9.54 -18.54
C ASP A 239 18.14 9.60 -20.05
N LYS A 240 17.63 8.50 -20.61
CA LYS A 240 17.21 8.38 -22.03
C LYS A 240 15.70 8.37 -22.20
N PHE A 241 14.96 7.95 -21.16
CA PHE A 241 13.50 7.93 -21.16
C PHE A 241 12.95 9.08 -20.33
N THR A 242 11.88 9.69 -20.82
CA THR A 242 11.03 10.60 -20.04
C THR A 242 10.15 9.82 -19.06
N GLU A 243 9.60 10.50 -18.05
CA GLU A 243 8.62 9.92 -17.11
C GLU A 243 7.46 9.26 -17.88
N SER A 244 6.91 9.95 -18.88
CA SER A 244 5.80 9.45 -19.71
C SER A 244 6.14 8.17 -20.46
N GLU A 245 7.34 8.07 -21.04
CA GLU A 245 7.72 6.87 -21.79
C GLU A 245 7.94 5.67 -20.86
N LEU A 246 8.39 5.88 -19.62
CA LEU A 246 8.46 4.82 -18.61
C LEU A 246 7.05 4.39 -18.17
N VAL A 247 6.14 5.34 -17.97
CA VAL A 247 4.73 5.04 -17.68
C VAL A 247 4.11 4.17 -18.78
N ASP A 248 4.34 4.51 -20.05
CA ASP A 248 3.84 3.73 -21.18
C ASP A 248 4.51 2.35 -21.27
N ALA A 249 5.82 2.27 -21.04
CA ALA A 249 6.57 1.02 -21.09
C ALA A 249 6.16 0.01 -19.99
N TRP A 250 5.72 0.51 -18.83
CA TRP A 250 5.27 -0.32 -17.70
C TRP A 250 3.76 -0.40 -17.59
N ALA A 251 3.03 0.07 -18.59
CA ALA A 251 1.58 0.10 -18.59
C ALA A 251 0.98 -1.28 -18.27
N TRP A 252 -0.09 -1.25 -17.47
CA TRP A 252 -0.80 -2.46 -17.06
C TRP A 252 -1.40 -3.20 -18.27
N ASP A 253 -1.12 -4.50 -18.36
CA ASP A 253 -1.69 -5.43 -19.34
C ASP A 253 -2.44 -6.57 -18.62
N SER A 254 -3.76 -6.48 -18.63
CA SER A 254 -4.66 -7.49 -18.04
C SER A 254 -4.51 -8.91 -18.60
N LYS A 255 -3.79 -9.10 -19.71
CA LYS A 255 -3.54 -10.42 -20.30
C LYS A 255 -2.30 -11.11 -19.72
N LYS A 256 -1.41 -10.36 -19.07
CA LYS A 256 -0.23 -10.92 -18.41
C LYS A 256 -0.64 -11.42 -17.02
N SER A 257 -0.26 -12.65 -16.69
CA SER A 257 -0.36 -13.14 -15.32
C SER A 257 0.64 -12.40 -14.44
N GLU A 258 0.29 -12.19 -13.18
CA GLU A 258 1.12 -11.47 -12.21
C GLU A 258 0.89 -11.99 -10.79
N PHE A 259 1.82 -11.62 -9.92
CA PHE A 259 1.82 -11.98 -8.51
C PHE A 259 2.31 -10.82 -7.64
N THR A 260 1.90 -10.84 -6.38
CA THR A 260 2.44 -10.01 -5.31
C THR A 260 3.03 -10.93 -4.28
N TRP A 261 4.32 -10.73 -4.00
CA TRP A 261 5.05 -11.47 -2.99
C TRP A 261 5.55 -10.52 -1.91
N MET A 262 5.43 -10.92 -0.65
CA MET A 262 5.99 -10.20 0.48
C MET A 262 6.54 -11.17 1.53
N GLU A 263 7.75 -10.90 2.01
CA GLU A 263 8.30 -11.47 3.24
C GLU A 263 8.42 -10.38 4.29
N VAL A 264 7.93 -10.68 5.51
CA VAL A 264 8.27 -9.93 6.71
C VAL A 264 9.02 -10.86 7.65
N LEU A 265 10.30 -10.58 7.88
CA LEU A 265 11.16 -11.32 8.80
C LEU A 265 11.52 -10.42 9.97
N ALA A 266 11.39 -10.92 11.19
CA ALA A 266 11.77 -10.22 12.41
C ALA A 266 12.49 -11.14 13.39
N GLN A 267 13.51 -10.61 14.06
CA GLN A 267 14.32 -11.26 15.09
C GLN A 267 14.49 -10.33 16.29
N GLY A 268 14.38 -10.88 17.49
CA GLY A 268 14.55 -10.22 18.78
C GLY A 268 14.74 -11.29 19.86
N ASN A 269 13.93 -11.26 20.93
CA ASN A 269 13.88 -12.38 21.91
C ASN A 269 13.33 -13.70 21.33
N GLY A 270 12.81 -13.65 20.12
CA GLY A 270 12.39 -14.79 19.30
C GLY A 270 12.45 -14.39 17.83
N SER A 271 11.77 -15.15 16.97
CA SER A 271 11.68 -14.81 15.55
C SER A 271 10.25 -14.93 15.04
N ALA A 272 9.91 -14.12 14.04
CA ALA A 272 8.67 -14.20 13.27
C ALA A 272 9.00 -14.13 11.78
N ARG A 273 8.33 -14.93 10.95
CA ARG A 273 8.44 -14.86 9.50
C ARG A 273 7.06 -15.05 8.88
N TRP A 274 6.64 -14.07 8.11
CA TRP A 274 5.40 -14.12 7.34
C TRP A 274 5.68 -14.06 5.85
N ILE A 275 5.00 -14.91 5.08
CA ILE A 275 5.06 -14.95 3.63
C ILE A 275 3.66 -14.73 3.05
N LEU A 276 3.54 -13.71 2.20
CA LEU A 276 2.40 -13.48 1.32
C LEU A 276 2.84 -13.85 -0.10
N ASP A 277 2.07 -14.69 -0.78
CA ASP A 277 2.23 -15.00 -2.19
C ASP A 277 0.84 -15.13 -2.83
N ASP A 278 0.36 -14.08 -3.48
CA ASP A 278 -0.96 -14.02 -4.12
C ASP A 278 -0.79 -13.83 -5.64
N GLU A 279 -1.67 -14.46 -6.42
CA GLU A 279 -1.73 -14.32 -7.87
C GLU A 279 -3.02 -13.62 -8.31
N GLY A 280 -2.97 -12.95 -9.46
CA GLY A 280 -4.15 -12.37 -10.06
C GLY A 280 -5.26 -13.41 -10.29
N THR A 281 -6.50 -13.04 -9.97
CA THR A 281 -7.68 -13.90 -10.14
C THR A 281 -8.76 -13.18 -10.94
N GLN A 282 -9.89 -13.84 -11.19
CA GLN A 282 -11.06 -13.19 -11.77
C GLN A 282 -11.61 -12.05 -10.91
N ALA A 283 -11.33 -12.06 -9.60
CA ALA A 283 -11.75 -11.00 -8.69
C ALA A 283 -10.92 -9.71 -8.84
N GLY A 284 -9.71 -9.79 -9.40
CA GLY A 284 -8.80 -8.66 -9.57
C GLY A 284 -7.33 -9.10 -9.63
N SER A 285 -6.45 -8.15 -9.95
CA SER A 285 -5.00 -8.38 -9.86
C SER A 285 -4.58 -8.67 -8.42
N SER A 286 -3.47 -9.38 -8.26
CA SER A 286 -2.87 -9.69 -6.97
C SER A 286 -2.61 -8.42 -6.16
N MET A 287 -2.04 -7.39 -6.79
CA MET A 287 -1.80 -6.11 -6.12
C MET A 287 -3.09 -5.42 -5.66
N ALA A 288 -4.14 -5.42 -6.51
CA ALA A 288 -5.43 -4.83 -6.15
C ALA A 288 -6.12 -5.59 -5.01
N ARG A 289 -6.00 -6.91 -5.00
CA ARG A 289 -6.52 -7.79 -3.95
C ARG A 289 -5.79 -7.57 -2.63
N THR A 290 -4.46 -7.72 -2.63
CA THR A 290 -3.65 -7.61 -1.41
C THR A 290 -3.72 -6.20 -0.82
N THR A 291 -3.55 -5.16 -1.62
CA THR A 291 -3.66 -3.77 -1.14
C THR A 291 -5.09 -3.43 -0.74
N GLY A 292 -6.06 -3.73 -1.61
CA GLY A 292 -7.45 -3.35 -1.42
C GLY A 292 -8.10 -4.04 -0.22
N ALA A 293 -7.74 -5.28 0.08
CA ALA A 293 -8.26 -5.99 1.25
C ALA A 293 -7.80 -5.34 2.56
N ILE A 294 -6.56 -4.85 2.64
CA ILE A 294 -6.11 -4.09 3.82
C ILE A 294 -6.90 -2.78 3.94
N THR A 295 -7.05 -2.04 2.84
CA THR A 295 -7.85 -0.81 2.84
C THR A 295 -9.30 -1.09 3.26
N CYS A 296 -9.93 -2.15 2.76
CA CYS A 296 -11.29 -2.55 3.16
C CYS A 296 -11.40 -2.87 4.65
N ALA A 297 -10.42 -3.58 5.23
CA ALA A 297 -10.39 -3.85 6.67
C ALA A 297 -10.32 -2.56 7.49
N VAL A 298 -9.50 -1.59 7.06
CA VAL A 298 -9.41 -0.27 7.70
C VAL A 298 -10.70 0.52 7.55
N VAL A 299 -11.34 0.51 6.37
CA VAL A 299 -12.63 1.16 6.16
C VAL A 299 -13.70 0.61 7.11
N LYS A 300 -13.78 -0.72 7.27
CA LYS A 300 -14.71 -1.35 8.21
C LYS A 300 -14.43 -0.93 9.64
N TYR A 301 -13.16 -0.93 10.07
CA TYR A 301 -12.76 -0.43 11.37
C TYR A 301 -13.24 1.03 11.58
N LEU A 302 -13.02 1.92 10.60
CA LEU A 302 -13.47 3.31 10.67
C LEU A 302 -15.01 3.45 10.72
N LEU A 303 -15.76 2.53 10.09
CA LEU A 303 -17.22 2.54 10.12
C LEU A 303 -17.81 1.99 11.42
N GLU A 304 -17.16 1.02 12.04
CA GLU A 304 -17.68 0.24 13.17
C GLU A 304 -17.24 0.81 14.53
N GLU A 305 -16.05 1.39 14.61
CA GLU A 305 -15.43 1.79 15.88
C GLU A 305 -15.49 3.30 16.12
N GLU A 306 -15.50 3.68 17.40
CA GLU A 306 -15.15 5.04 17.80
C GLU A 306 -13.64 5.24 17.61
N THR A 307 -13.28 6.14 16.70
CA THR A 307 -11.89 6.36 16.31
C THR A 307 -11.32 7.59 17.01
N PRO A 308 -10.05 7.58 17.44
CA PRO A 308 -9.42 8.77 17.98
C PRO A 308 -9.35 9.87 16.91
N ILE A 309 -9.43 11.12 17.35
CA ILE A 309 -9.21 12.29 16.49
C ILE A 309 -7.71 12.44 16.23
N GLY A 310 -7.32 12.74 14.98
CA GLY A 310 -5.92 12.92 14.57
C GLY A 310 -5.49 12.05 13.40
N ILE A 311 -4.19 11.96 13.19
CA ILE A 311 -3.56 11.21 12.09
C ILE A 311 -2.71 10.07 12.64
N TYR A 312 -3.00 8.85 12.20
CA TYR A 312 -2.40 7.65 12.76
C TYR A 312 -1.93 6.68 11.67
N PRO A 313 -0.76 6.05 11.84
CA PRO A 313 -0.43 4.87 11.05
C PRO A 313 -1.25 3.66 11.54
N PRO A 314 -1.46 2.63 10.70
CA PRO A 314 -2.35 1.52 11.02
C PRO A 314 -1.86 0.73 12.25
N GLU A 315 -0.55 0.60 12.44
CA GLU A 315 0.02 -0.13 13.57
C GLU A 315 -0.09 0.57 14.93
N CYS A 316 -0.57 1.81 14.95
CA CYS A 316 -0.78 2.61 16.17
C CYS A 316 -2.26 2.88 16.50
N ILE A 317 -3.20 2.49 15.63
CA ILE A 317 -4.62 2.83 15.83
C ILE A 317 -5.33 1.83 16.76
N SER A 318 -5.08 0.53 16.59
CA SER A 318 -5.70 -0.52 17.39
C SER A 318 -4.91 -1.83 17.30
N SER A 319 -4.90 -2.58 18.40
CA SER A 319 -4.29 -3.91 18.46
C SER A 319 -5.06 -4.98 17.70
N ASP A 320 -6.34 -4.77 17.39
CA ASP A 320 -7.18 -5.73 16.66
C ASP A 320 -7.12 -5.56 15.13
N LEU A 321 -6.53 -4.46 14.63
CA LEU A 321 -6.54 -4.15 13.21
C LEU A 321 -5.81 -5.22 12.37
N LEU A 322 -4.68 -5.76 12.87
CA LEU A 322 -3.98 -6.85 12.20
C LEU A 322 -4.90 -8.07 12.03
N LEU A 323 -5.68 -8.44 13.06
CA LEU A 323 -6.61 -9.56 13.00
C LEU A 323 -7.71 -9.29 11.95
N ARG A 324 -8.25 -8.07 11.91
CA ARG A 324 -9.24 -7.65 10.89
C ARG A 324 -8.66 -7.77 9.48
N CYS A 325 -7.42 -7.31 9.27
CA CYS A 325 -6.72 -7.43 7.99
C CYS A 325 -6.53 -8.90 7.58
N THR A 326 -6.09 -9.77 8.48
CA THR A 326 -5.92 -11.20 8.17
C THR A 326 -7.25 -11.91 7.90
N ASN A 327 -8.32 -11.50 8.60
CA ASN A 327 -9.67 -12.02 8.33
C ASN A 327 -10.16 -11.57 6.95
N GLU A 328 -9.93 -10.31 6.57
CA GLU A 328 -10.28 -9.82 5.24
C GLU A 328 -9.51 -10.58 4.15
N TYR A 329 -8.21 -10.82 4.34
CA TYR A 329 -7.41 -11.67 3.44
C TYR A 329 -8.02 -13.07 3.29
N ALA A 330 -8.37 -13.72 4.40
CA ALA A 330 -8.99 -15.05 4.40
C ALA A 330 -10.33 -15.07 3.64
N LEU A 331 -11.16 -14.03 3.79
CA LEU A 331 -12.42 -13.88 3.04
C LEU A 331 -12.22 -13.83 1.52
N HIS A 332 -11.09 -13.28 1.06
CA HIS A 332 -10.76 -13.15 -0.36
C HIS A 332 -9.80 -14.24 -0.88
N GLY A 333 -9.54 -15.27 -0.06
CA GLY A 333 -8.64 -16.38 -0.39
C GLY A 333 -7.17 -15.98 -0.53
N ILE A 334 -6.79 -14.83 0.02
CA ILE A 334 -5.40 -14.35 0.05
C ILE A 334 -4.71 -15.04 1.24
N LYS A 335 -3.60 -15.74 0.98
CA LYS A 335 -2.89 -16.49 2.01
C LYS A 335 -1.69 -15.70 2.53
N LEU A 336 -1.70 -15.42 3.82
CA LEU A 336 -0.54 -14.98 4.59
C LEU A 336 -0.12 -16.13 5.51
N ILE A 337 1.06 -16.70 5.27
CA ILE A 337 1.59 -17.84 6.02
C ILE A 337 2.45 -17.31 7.16
N ASP A 338 2.15 -17.68 8.41
CA ASP A 338 3.04 -17.48 9.57
C ASP A 338 3.86 -18.76 9.77
N GLU A 339 5.13 -18.75 9.35
CA GLU A 339 5.98 -19.95 9.38
C GLU A 339 6.36 -20.38 10.80
N ASN A 340 6.19 -19.50 11.79
CA ASN A 340 6.55 -19.78 13.18
C ASN A 340 5.35 -20.25 14.02
N GLN A 341 4.17 -20.33 13.42
CA GLN A 341 3.01 -21.07 13.95
C GLN A 341 2.77 -22.32 13.11
N SER A 342 3.50 -23.40 13.40
CA SER A 342 3.02 -24.73 13.01
C SER A 342 1.75 -25.00 13.82
N PHE A 343 0.60 -25.13 13.15
CA PHE A 343 -0.69 -25.51 13.76
C PHE A 343 -0.63 -26.89 14.41
#